data_AF-A0A819JTP1-F1
#
_entry.id   AF-A0A819JTP1-F1
#
_cell.length_a   1.000
_cell.length_b   1.000
_cell.length_c   1.000
_cell.angle_alpha   90.00
_cell.angle_beta   90.00
_cell.angle_gamma   90.00
#
_symmetry.space_group_name_H-M   'P 1'
#
loop_
_entity.id
_entity.type
_entity.pdbx_description
1 polymer ?
#
loop_
_entity_poly.entity_id
_entity_poly.type
_entity_poly.pdbx_seq_one_letter_code
_entity_poly.pdbx_strand_id
1 'polypeptide(L)'
;SPTTFQYPPVIINIEPRSRAAFPLTLLNANQYARPRLVLIGDSAHRIHPMAGQGVNMGFGDVLCLINILEQAVRDGADFSSLTYLVDYERQRQLQCLARLLSIDSLNRLYSTSFSPIVALRSVGLSFVNEFSLLKKFFAKQAASRS
;
A
#
# COMPACT_ATOMS: atom_id res chain seq x y z
N SER A 1 16.36 -34.16 -13.88
CA SER A 1 16.65 -32.81 -14.42
C SER A 1 15.89 -31.79 -13.60
N PRO A 2 16.48 -30.68 -13.13
CA PRO A 2 15.71 -29.69 -12.40
C PRO A 2 14.85 -28.93 -13.41
N THR A 3 13.53 -29.02 -13.26
CA THR A 3 12.56 -28.19 -13.98
C THR A 3 12.84 -26.72 -13.70
N THR A 4 13.31 -25.99 -14.70
CA THR A 4 13.49 -24.55 -14.65
C THR A 4 12.12 -23.91 -14.37
N PHE A 5 11.96 -23.29 -13.20
CA PHE A 5 10.75 -22.58 -12.84
C PHE A 5 10.60 -21.37 -13.76
N GLN A 6 9.71 -21.46 -14.75
CA GLN A 6 9.49 -20.42 -15.74
C GLN A 6 8.53 -19.35 -15.18
N TYR A 7 8.95 -18.10 -15.23
CA TYR A 7 8.16 -16.95 -14.79
C TYR A 7 7.75 -16.08 -16.00
N PRO A 8 6.48 -15.64 -16.10
CA PRO A 8 5.34 -15.98 -15.24
C PRO A 8 4.84 -17.43 -15.46
N PRO A 9 4.15 -18.02 -14.48
CA PRO A 9 3.63 -19.38 -14.59
C PRO A 9 2.62 -19.52 -15.75
N VAL A 10 2.74 -20.59 -16.52
CA VAL A 10 1.81 -20.90 -17.62
C VAL A 10 0.55 -21.54 -17.05
N ILE A 11 -0.61 -20.98 -17.40
CA ILE A 11 -1.91 -21.53 -17.01
C ILE A 11 -2.18 -22.77 -17.87
N ILE A 12 -2.16 -23.95 -17.25
CA ILE A 12 -2.34 -25.24 -17.95
C ILE A 12 -3.82 -25.63 -18.12
N ASN A 13 -4.68 -25.25 -17.17
CA ASN A 13 -6.12 -25.52 -17.23
C ASN A 13 -6.86 -24.60 -16.24
N ILE A 14 -8.14 -24.34 -16.49
CA ILE A 14 -9.04 -23.65 -15.57
C ILE A 14 -10.17 -24.63 -15.24
N GLU A 15 -10.27 -25.05 -13.98
CA GLU A 15 -11.33 -25.95 -13.54
C GLU A 15 -12.69 -25.22 -13.56
N PRO A 16 -13.66 -25.64 -14.40
CA PRO A 16 -14.94 -24.96 -14.54
C PRO A 16 -15.71 -24.95 -13.22
N ARG A 17 -16.28 -23.79 -12.86
CA ARG A 17 -17.08 -23.60 -11.63
C ARG A 17 -16.32 -23.87 -10.32
N SER A 18 -14.99 -23.91 -10.35
CA SER A 18 -14.19 -23.96 -9.14
C SER A 18 -14.36 -22.67 -8.32
N ARG A 19 -14.54 -22.81 -7.01
CA ARG A 19 -14.63 -21.70 -6.05
C ARG A 19 -13.59 -21.94 -4.96
N ALA A 20 -12.66 -21.02 -4.81
CA ALA A 20 -11.72 -21.00 -3.70
C ALA A 20 -12.12 -19.91 -2.72
N ALA A 21 -12.08 -20.23 -1.43
CA ALA A 21 -12.23 -19.27 -0.36
C ALA A 21 -10.90 -19.20 0.39
N PHE A 22 -10.39 -17.99 0.57
CA PHE A 22 -9.19 -17.74 1.36
C PHE A 22 -9.63 -16.96 2.60
N PRO A 23 -9.31 -17.42 3.82
CA PRO A 23 -9.69 -16.70 5.03
C PRO A 23 -9.04 -15.33 5.02
N LEU A 24 -9.87 -14.30 4.97
CA LEU A 24 -9.43 -12.92 4.96
C LEU A 24 -9.25 -12.48 6.41
N THR A 25 -8.04 -12.67 6.93
CA THR A 25 -7.69 -12.29 8.29
C THR A 25 -6.68 -11.15 8.23
N LEU A 26 -6.94 -10.08 8.98
CA LEU A 26 -5.93 -9.08 9.26
C LEU A 26 -4.88 -9.73 10.17
N LEU A 27 -3.67 -9.90 9.66
CA LEU A 27 -2.56 -10.43 10.42
C LEU A 27 -1.46 -9.38 10.44
N ASN A 28 -0.93 -9.11 11.62
CA ASN A 28 0.23 -8.26 11.78
C ASN A 28 1.19 -9.00 12.70
N ALA A 29 2.38 -9.35 12.21
CA ALA A 29 3.39 -9.96 13.06
C ALA A 29 3.83 -8.95 14.13
N ASN A 30 4.01 -9.41 15.38
CA ASN A 30 4.49 -8.54 16.46
C ASN A 30 5.94 -8.08 16.24
N GLN A 31 6.73 -8.88 15.51
CA GLN A 31 8.12 -8.60 15.16
C GLN A 31 8.32 -8.96 13.69
N TYR A 32 8.86 -8.04 12.91
CA TYR A 32 9.17 -8.28 11.50
C TYR A 32 10.63 -8.66 11.32
N ALA A 33 11.49 -8.26 12.26
CA ALA A 33 12.92 -8.50 12.21
C ALA A 33 13.44 -9.16 13.49
N ARG A 34 14.39 -10.08 13.30
CA ARG A 34 15.27 -10.63 14.34
C ARG A 34 16.68 -10.75 13.75
N PRO A 35 17.72 -10.99 14.56
CA PRO A 35 19.06 -11.23 14.01
C PRO A 35 18.98 -12.35 12.95
N ARG A 36 19.45 -12.05 11.73
CA ARG A 36 19.46 -12.97 10.57
C ARG A 36 18.09 -13.43 10.06
N LEU A 37 16.99 -12.76 10.44
CA LEU A 37 15.64 -13.13 9.99
C LEU A 37 14.81 -11.88 9.73
N VAL A 38 14.15 -11.83 8.57
CA VAL A 38 13.19 -10.79 8.22
C VAL A 38 11.95 -11.41 7.61
N LEU A 39 10.77 -10.93 8.02
CA LEU A 39 9.49 -11.25 7.42
C LEU A 39 9.11 -10.20 6.38
N ILE A 40 8.57 -10.64 5.25
CA ILE A 40 8.10 -9.79 4.13
C ILE A 40 6.74 -10.27 3.61
N GLY A 41 5.99 -9.36 3.01
CA GLY A 41 4.65 -9.60 2.46
C GLY A 41 3.70 -10.20 3.49
N ASP A 42 2.89 -11.16 3.04
CA ASP A 42 1.85 -11.82 3.83
C ASP A 42 2.36 -12.55 5.09
N SER A 43 3.68 -12.76 5.21
CA SER A 43 4.31 -13.31 6.43
C SER A 43 4.52 -12.25 7.53
N ALA A 44 4.69 -10.98 7.15
CA ALA A 44 4.85 -9.86 8.07
C ALA A 44 3.52 -9.16 8.34
N HIS A 45 2.74 -8.91 7.28
CA HIS A 45 1.46 -8.22 7.36
C HIS A 45 0.49 -8.76 6.29
N ARG A 46 -0.73 -9.12 6.71
CA ARG A 46 -1.90 -9.26 5.85
C ARG A 46 -2.91 -8.19 6.22
N ILE A 47 -3.23 -7.33 5.27
CA ILE A 47 -4.26 -6.29 5.39
C ILE A 47 -5.44 -6.66 4.48
N HIS A 48 -6.66 -6.55 4.99
CA HIS A 48 -7.94 -6.83 4.31
C HIS A 48 -8.48 -5.54 3.63
N PRO A 49 -9.37 -5.56 2.60
CA PRO A 49 -9.33 -6.18 1.28
C PRO A 49 -9.29 -5.10 0.16
N MET A 50 -8.14 -4.90 -0.46
CA MET A 50 -8.13 -4.48 -1.86
C MET A 50 -7.47 -5.62 -2.60
N ALA A 51 -8.29 -6.48 -3.22
CA ALA A 51 -7.81 -7.57 -4.05
C ALA A 51 -6.76 -7.00 -5.03
N GLY A 52 -5.53 -7.53 -4.98
CA GLY A 52 -4.42 -7.07 -5.81
C GLY A 52 -3.41 -6.13 -5.14
N GLN A 53 -3.59 -5.70 -3.88
CA GLN A 53 -2.59 -4.84 -3.21
C GLN A 53 -1.50 -5.60 -2.44
N GLY A 54 -1.70 -6.87 -2.08
CA GLY A 54 -0.73 -7.64 -1.30
C GLY A 54 0.63 -7.81 -1.99
N VAL A 55 0.61 -8.05 -3.31
CA VAL A 55 1.84 -8.11 -4.12
C VAL A 55 2.58 -6.76 -4.13
N ASN A 56 1.86 -5.66 -4.31
CA ASN A 56 2.44 -4.32 -4.27
C ASN A 56 3.03 -3.98 -2.89
N MET A 57 2.38 -4.45 -1.82
CA MET A 57 2.90 -4.32 -0.47
C MET A 57 4.20 -5.11 -0.28
N GLY A 58 4.25 -6.35 -0.77
CA GLY A 58 5.46 -7.18 -0.75
C GLY A 58 6.60 -6.55 -1.54
N PHE A 59 6.34 -5.94 -2.70
CA PHE A 59 7.37 -5.18 -3.43
C PHE A 59 7.88 -3.98 -2.62
N GLY A 60 7.00 -3.27 -1.91
CA GLY A 60 7.40 -2.19 -1.01
C GLY A 60 8.28 -2.68 0.15
N ASP A 61 8.01 -3.88 0.68
CA ASP A 61 8.86 -4.51 1.70
C ASP A 61 10.25 -4.82 1.14
N VAL A 62 10.31 -5.43 -0.05
CA VAL A 62 11.58 -5.76 -0.73
C VAL A 62 12.41 -4.51 -1.00
N LEU A 63 11.81 -3.45 -1.55
CA LEU A 63 12.51 -2.19 -1.83
C LEU A 63 13.05 -1.53 -0.55
N CYS A 64 12.24 -1.53 0.52
CA CYS A 64 12.67 -1.01 1.83
C CYS A 64 13.82 -1.82 2.40
N LEU A 65 13.73 -3.16 2.34
CA LEU A 65 14.77 -4.05 2.81
C LEU A 65 16.07 -3.86 2.03
N ILE A 66 16.02 -3.76 0.70
CA ILE A 66 17.20 -3.48 -0.14
C ILE A 66 17.88 -2.19 0.32
N ASN A 67 17.14 -1.10 0.48
CA ASN A 67 17.72 0.18 0.90
C ASN A 67 18.38 0.10 2.29
N ILE A 68 17.75 -0.59 3.24
CA ILE A 68 18.29 -0.83 4.59
C ILE A 68 19.58 -1.65 4.53
N LEU A 69 19.60 -2.72 3.73
CA LEU A 69 20.77 -3.58 3.57
C LEU A 69 21.92 -2.86 2.86
N GLU A 70 21.63 -2.08 1.82
CA GLU A 70 22.62 -1.23 1.16
C GLU A 70 23.23 -0.23 2.13
N GLN A 71 22.41 0.37 3.00
CA GLN A 71 22.91 1.29 4.02
C GLN A 71 23.83 0.59 5.02
N ALA A 72 23.44 -0.60 5.52
CA ALA A 72 24.28 -1.40 6.41
C ALA A 72 25.65 -1.71 5.77
N VAL A 73 25.66 -2.10 4.50
CA VAL A 73 26.90 -2.37 3.75
C VAL A 73 27.74 -1.11 3.58
N ARG A 74 27.14 0.03 3.24
CA ARG A 74 27.86 1.33 3.10
C ARG A 74 28.52 1.76 4.39
N ASP A 75 27.88 1.49 5.53
CA ASP A 75 28.38 1.85 6.86
C ASP A 75 29.40 0.81 7.41
N GLY A 76 29.68 -0.26 6.65
CA GLY A 76 30.59 -1.34 7.06
C GLY A 76 30.01 -2.28 8.13
N ALA A 77 28.70 -2.24 8.34
CA ALA A 77 28.00 -3.11 9.27
C ALA A 77 27.68 -4.48 8.65
N ASP A 78 27.45 -5.47 9.51
CA ASP A 78 26.89 -6.76 9.07
C ASP A 78 25.46 -6.56 8.53
N PHE A 79 25.16 -7.12 7.36
CA PHE A 79 23.82 -7.11 6.77
C PHE A 79 22.77 -7.79 7.68
N SER A 80 23.21 -8.64 8.61
CA SER A 80 22.35 -9.28 9.61
C SER A 80 22.14 -8.47 10.89
N SER A 81 22.74 -7.28 10.97
CA SER A 81 22.69 -6.40 12.14
C SER A 81 21.26 -5.98 12.48
N LEU A 82 20.84 -6.34 13.69
CA LEU A 82 19.51 -6.01 14.19
C LEU A 82 19.25 -4.50 14.21
N THR A 83 20.29 -3.68 14.41
CA THR A 83 20.17 -2.22 14.41
C THR A 83 19.53 -1.70 13.11
N TYR A 84 19.93 -2.24 11.96
CA TYR A 84 19.38 -1.87 10.66
C TYR A 84 18.05 -2.57 10.39
N LEU A 85 17.91 -3.84 10.77
CA LEU A 85 16.67 -4.58 10.53
C LEU A 85 15.48 -4.05 11.36
N VAL A 86 15.74 -3.44 12.52
CA VAL A 86 14.70 -2.73 13.30
C VAL A 86 14.21 -1.47 12.58
N ASP A 87 15.07 -0.79 11.82
CA ASP A 87 14.65 0.35 11.01
C ASP A 87 13.76 -0.10 9.84
N TYR A 88 14.04 -1.24 9.23
CA TYR A 88 13.13 -1.89 8.28
C TYR A 88 11.76 -2.15 8.93
N GLU A 89 11.74 -2.83 10.09
CA GLU A 89 10.51 -3.15 10.80
C GLU A 89 9.68 -1.90 11.10
N ARG A 90 10.32 -0.85 11.63
CA ARG A 90 9.66 0.43 11.96
C ARG A 90 9.01 1.06 10.72
N GLN A 91 9.75 1.16 9.62
CA GLN A 91 9.23 1.75 8.38
C GLN A 91 8.03 0.96 7.84
N ARG A 92 8.10 -0.37 7.89
CA ARG A 92 7.02 -1.23 7.39
C ARG A 92 5.79 -1.22 8.27
N GLN A 93 5.95 -1.24 9.59
CA GLN A 93 4.84 -1.11 10.54
C GLN A 93 4.14 0.25 10.40
N LEU A 94 4.88 1.35 10.26
CA LEU A 94 4.28 2.68 10.03
C LEU A 94 3.47 2.73 8.73
N GLN A 95 3.98 2.16 7.64
CA GLN A 95 3.25 2.10 6.38
C GLN A 95 2.01 1.20 6.46
N CYS A 96 2.10 0.08 7.16
CA CYS A 96 0.97 -0.81 7.45
C CYS A 96 -0.14 -0.05 8.20
N LEU A 97 0.23 0.67 9.26
CA LEU A 97 -0.69 1.47 10.08
C LEU A 97 -1.34 2.62 9.30
N ALA A 98 -0.56 3.36 8.51
CA ALA A 98 -1.09 4.44 7.67
C ALA A 98 -2.14 3.93 6.67
N ARG A 99 -1.90 2.74 6.08
CA ARG A 99 -2.86 2.10 5.17
C ARG A 99 -4.14 1.68 5.90
N LEU A 100 -4.02 1.07 7.08
CA LEU A 100 -5.16 0.69 7.92
C LEU A 100 -6.02 1.91 8.28
N LEU A 101 -5.39 3.00 8.75
CA LEU A 101 -6.10 4.24 9.09
C LEU A 101 -6.81 4.86 7.89
N SER A 102 -6.21 4.78 6.69
CA SER A 102 -6.82 5.30 5.47
C SER A 102 -8.09 4.53 5.12
N ILE A 103 -8.04 3.19 5.21
CA ILE A 103 -9.19 2.32 4.96
C ILE A 103 -10.26 2.55 6.02
N ASP A 104 -9.89 2.61 7.29
CA ASP A 104 -10.84 2.83 8.39
C ASP A 104 -11.52 4.21 8.29
N SER A 105 -10.75 5.25 7.96
CA SER A 105 -11.30 6.60 7.74
C SER A 105 -12.29 6.64 6.59
N LEU A 106 -11.97 5.96 5.49
CA LEU A 106 -12.85 5.87 4.33
C LEU A 106 -14.11 5.06 4.66
N ASN A 107 -13.95 3.93 5.35
CA ASN A 107 -15.06 3.10 5.79
C ASN A 107 -15.98 3.90 6.71
N ARG A 108 -15.44 4.60 7.71
CA ARG A 108 -16.20 5.47 8.62
C ARG A 108 -16.92 6.59 7.87
N LEU A 109 -16.29 7.19 6.86
CA LEU A 109 -16.93 8.21 6.03
C LEU A 109 -18.15 7.67 5.26
N TYR A 110 -18.09 6.42 4.79
CA TYR A 110 -19.19 5.80 4.02
C TYR A 110 -20.21 5.03 4.87
N SER A 111 -19.81 4.50 6.02
CA SER A 111 -20.68 3.71 6.92
C SER A 111 -21.51 4.59 7.85
N THR A 112 -21.18 5.87 7.98
CA THR A 112 -21.96 6.81 8.79
C THR A 112 -23.17 7.30 7.99
N SER A 113 -24.37 6.86 8.38
CA SER A 113 -25.66 7.32 7.86
C SER A 113 -26.03 8.74 8.34
N PHE A 114 -25.14 9.72 8.17
CA PHE A 114 -25.35 11.11 8.62
C PHE A 114 -25.62 12.02 7.41
N SER A 115 -26.83 12.60 7.36
CA SER A 115 -27.28 13.62 6.40
C SER A 115 -26.26 14.75 6.04
N PRO A 116 -25.32 15.17 6.92
CA PRO A 116 -24.31 16.18 6.61
C PRO A 116 -23.24 15.78 5.58
N ILE A 117 -23.06 14.51 5.26
CA ILE A 117 -22.16 14.07 4.16
C ILE A 117 -22.69 14.53 2.80
N VAL A 118 -24.02 14.66 2.65
CA VAL A 118 -24.63 15.27 1.46
C VAL A 118 -24.35 16.78 1.44
N ALA A 119 -24.42 17.46 2.58
CA ALA A 119 -24.08 18.89 2.69
C ALA A 119 -22.59 19.18 2.43
N LEU A 120 -21.69 18.30 2.88
CA LEU A 120 -20.26 18.37 2.58
C LEU A 120 -19.99 18.12 1.09
N ARG A 121 -20.79 17.28 0.43
CA ARG A 121 -20.75 17.08 -1.03
C ARG A 121 -21.17 18.36 -1.77
N SER A 122 -22.16 19.10 -1.25
CA SER A 122 -22.57 20.42 -1.77
C SER A 122 -21.48 21.48 -1.57
N VAL A 123 -20.86 21.53 -0.39
CA VAL A 123 -19.76 22.46 -0.09
C VAL A 123 -18.52 22.13 -0.91
N GLY A 124 -18.18 20.84 -1.07
CA GLY A 124 -17.09 20.37 -1.92
C GLY A 124 -17.32 20.66 -3.40
N LEU A 125 -18.54 20.48 -3.92
CA LEU A 125 -18.88 20.89 -5.29
C LEU A 125 -18.77 22.41 -5.47
N SER A 126 -19.18 23.21 -4.48
CA SER A 126 -19.05 24.67 -4.52
C SER A 126 -17.59 25.13 -4.48
N PHE A 127 -16.74 24.51 -3.67
CA PHE A 127 -15.30 24.78 -3.64
C PHE A 127 -14.59 24.36 -4.93
N VAL A 128 -14.98 23.22 -5.53
CA VAL A 128 -14.47 22.79 -6.84
C VAL A 128 -14.98 23.69 -7.96
N ASN A 129 -16.20 24.23 -7.86
CA ASN A 129 -16.75 25.16 -8.83
C ASN A 129 -15.99 26.50 -8.79
N GLU A 130 -15.69 27.04 -7.61
CA GLU A 130 -14.80 28.20 -7.41
C GLU A 130 -13.42 27.95 -8.05
N PHE A 131 -12.80 26.81 -7.77
CA PHE A 131 -11.50 26.47 -8.37
C PHE A 131 -11.58 26.32 -9.89
N SER A 132 -12.68 25.81 -10.43
CA SER A 132 -12.91 25.66 -11.88
C SER A 132 -13.20 27.01 -12.57
N LEU A 133 -13.87 27.95 -11.88
CA LEU A 133 -14.07 29.31 -12.35
C LEU A 133 -12.76 30.10 -12.32
N LEU A 134 -11.93 29.95 -11.28
CA LEU A 134 -10.56 30.48 -11.27
C LEU A 134 -9.73 29.86 -12.40
N LYS A 135 -9.80 28.55 -12.62
CA LYS A 135 -9.11 27.89 -13.74
C LYS A 135 -9.57 28.43 -15.10
N LYS A 136 -10.87 28.69 -15.27
CA LYS A 136 -11.44 29.33 -16.46
C LYS A 136 -11.02 30.80 -16.58
N PHE A 137 -10.88 31.52 -15.47
CA PHE A 137 -10.41 32.90 -15.46
C PHE A 137 -8.94 32.99 -15.89
N PHE A 138 -8.08 32.10 -15.37
CA PHE A 138 -6.69 31.98 -15.81
C PHE A 138 -6.57 31.51 -17.26
N ALA A 139 -7.39 30.55 -17.70
CA ALA A 139 -7.41 30.09 -19.10
C ALA A 139 -7.90 31.21 -20.06
N LYS A 140 -8.89 32.01 -19.66
CA LYS A 140 -9.40 33.14 -20.45
C LYS A 140 -8.43 34.31 -20.47
N GLN A 141 -7.69 34.54 -19.39
CA GLN A 141 -6.63 35.56 -19.32
C GLN A 141 -5.40 35.15 -20.15
N ALA A 142 -5.12 33.85 -20.26
CA ALA A 142 -4.11 33.32 -21.19
C ALA A 142 -4.57 33.41 -22.67
N ALA A 143 -5.86 33.20 -22.96
CA ALA A 143 -6.41 33.30 -24.31
C ALA A 143 -6.62 34.75 -24.81
N SER A 144 -6.61 35.74 -23.93
CA SER A 144 -6.74 37.17 -24.30
C SER A 144 -5.38 37.87 -24.49
N ARG A 145 -4.27 37.13 -24.47
CA ARG A 145 -2.90 37.60 -24.74
C ARG A 145 -2.29 36.95 -26.00
N SER A 146 -3.14 36.65 -26.99
CA SER A 146 -2.76 36.44 -28.40
C SER A 146 -3.56 37.41 -29.26
#